data_AF-A0A7X6HYN9-F1
#
_entry.id   AF-A0A7X6HYN9-F1
#
_cell.length_a   1.000
_cell.length_b   1.000
_cell.length_c   1.000
_cell.angle_alpha   90.00
_cell.angle_beta   90.00
_cell.angle_gamma   90.00
#
_symmetry.space_group_name_H-M   'P 1'
#
loop_
_entity.id
_entity.type
_entity.pdbx_description
1 polymer ?
#
loop_
_entity_poly.entity_id
_entity_poly.type
_entity_poly.pdbx_seq_one_letter_code
_entity_poly.pdbx_strand_id
1 'polypeptide(L)'
;MDIRHWQDIPGQATTYGDRERGKRPTPPATYYEDRTHLLAPKGDHAYRASRIGMITAEHIAAVHASLVDNSEIPHSPGPREELPNTEQLLYQLAMDSDASASIDGASSAWTTLMVENALSFGDETQEGRLRRAVEPGSVVAGIMAEASSSETHRQEMSAHDLSTWKKWTERTFNAGSDFATQDIPFAGTATAKILDEINAGLYADLEEERARAAKDEEVRVMYEADVRQEATVEKAIDAALQNIYGSAVPDSLDVTTLKESAKEAARAHFTGGRVRGMKIQ
;
A
#
# COMPACT_ATOMS: atom_id res chain seq x y z
N MET A 1 -6.50 43.58 -17.07
CA MET A 1 -6.08 43.59 -15.65
C MET A 1 -7.05 44.47 -14.92
N ASP A 2 -7.92 43.87 -14.11
CA ASP A 2 -8.95 44.60 -13.39
C ASP A 2 -9.15 43.95 -12.01
N ILE A 3 -8.81 44.70 -10.97
CA ILE A 3 -8.76 44.27 -9.56
C ILE A 3 -10.10 44.63 -8.94
N ARG A 4 -10.95 43.63 -8.68
CA ARG A 4 -12.23 43.84 -7.99
C ARG A 4 -12.03 43.93 -6.48
N HIS A 5 -12.24 45.14 -5.99
CA HIS A 5 -12.48 45.53 -4.60
C HIS A 5 -13.61 44.70 -3.98
N TRP A 6 -13.34 44.04 -2.84
CA TRP A 6 -14.37 43.54 -1.95
C TRP A 6 -14.69 44.63 -0.91
N GLN A 7 -15.95 45.07 -0.90
CA GLN A 7 -16.50 45.94 0.14
C GLN A 7 -16.93 45.07 1.33
N ASP A 8 -16.48 45.46 2.52
CA ASP A 8 -16.91 44.91 3.80
C ASP A 8 -18.40 45.17 4.03
N ILE A 9 -19.13 44.14 4.47
CA ILE A 9 -20.51 44.24 4.96
C ILE A 9 -20.44 44.40 6.49
N PRO A 10 -20.77 45.57 7.07
CA PRO A 10 -20.86 45.72 8.51
C PRO A 10 -22.25 45.29 8.98
N GLY A 11 -22.37 44.35 9.92
CA GLY A 11 -23.66 44.14 10.58
C GLY A 11 -24.03 42.77 11.17
N GLN A 12 -23.13 41.82 11.38
CA GLN A 12 -23.44 40.64 12.22
C GLN A 12 -22.40 40.41 13.31
N ALA A 13 -22.47 41.26 14.32
CA ALA A 13 -21.96 40.95 15.65
C ALA A 13 -23.00 40.06 16.36
N THR A 14 -22.78 38.75 16.40
CA THR A 14 -23.45 37.86 17.35
C THR A 14 -22.41 37.36 18.37
N THR A 15 -22.32 38.11 19.46
CA THR A 15 -22.13 37.64 20.84
C THR A 15 -21.24 36.40 21.03
N TYR A 16 -19.93 36.57 20.90
CA TYR A 16 -19.00 35.79 21.72
C TYR A 16 -18.99 36.40 23.12
N GLY A 17 -19.66 35.72 24.05
CA GLY A 17 -19.61 36.10 25.46
C GLY A 17 -18.19 36.04 25.99
N ASP A 18 -17.72 37.18 26.52
CA ASP A 18 -16.61 37.27 27.46
C ASP A 18 -16.90 36.37 28.66
N ARG A 19 -16.45 35.12 28.60
CA ARG A 19 -16.16 34.34 29.80
C ARG A 19 -14.69 34.47 30.07
N GLU A 20 -14.41 35.25 31.11
CA GLU A 20 -13.25 35.23 31.99
C GLU A 20 -12.05 34.42 31.47
N ARG A 21 -10.97 35.14 31.16
CA ARG A 21 -9.63 34.56 31.05
C ARG A 21 -9.16 34.07 32.42
N GLY A 22 -9.79 33.01 32.92
CA GLY A 22 -9.18 32.12 33.89
C GLY A 22 -7.91 31.60 33.24
N LYS A 23 -6.78 31.72 33.94
CA LYS A 23 -5.49 31.16 33.56
C LYS A 23 -5.74 29.78 32.97
N ARG A 24 -5.49 29.60 31.66
CA ARG A 24 -5.43 28.26 31.08
C ARG A 24 -4.41 27.51 31.94
N PRO A 25 -4.78 26.40 32.61
CA PRO A 25 -3.79 25.62 33.31
C PRO A 25 -2.71 25.31 32.28
N THR A 26 -1.49 25.76 32.55
CA THR A 26 -0.33 25.30 31.79
C THR A 26 -0.40 23.78 31.90
N PRO A 27 -0.60 23.06 30.79
CA PRO A 27 -0.66 21.62 30.88
C PRO A 27 0.64 21.17 31.57
N PRO A 28 0.58 20.25 32.55
CA PRO A 28 1.78 19.78 33.22
C PRO A 28 2.77 19.31 32.14
N ALA A 29 4.07 19.47 32.36
CA ALA A 29 5.10 19.08 31.37
C ALA A 29 4.92 17.63 30.88
N THR A 30 4.29 16.78 31.71
CA THR A 30 3.91 15.40 31.41
C THR A 30 2.79 15.24 30.37
N TYR A 31 2.03 16.28 30.03
CA TYR A 31 0.95 16.22 29.03
C TYR A 31 1.44 15.94 27.60
N TYR A 32 2.73 16.22 27.33
CA TYR A 32 3.37 15.95 26.04
C TYR A 32 4.26 14.70 26.06
N GLU A 33 4.71 14.25 27.24
CA GLU A 33 5.58 13.08 27.39
C GLU A 33 4.79 11.76 27.39
N ASP A 34 3.51 11.78 27.77
CA ASP A 34 2.63 10.59 27.83
C ASP A 34 1.85 10.32 26.53
N ARG A 35 2.13 11.05 25.45
CA ARG A 35 1.62 10.70 24.11
C ARG A 35 2.50 9.60 23.53
N THR A 36 2.28 8.39 23.99
CA THR A 36 2.41 7.21 23.12
C THR A 36 1.60 7.51 21.86
N HIS A 37 2.31 7.84 20.77
CA HIS A 37 1.96 7.81 19.34
C HIS A 37 0.55 8.33 18.96
N LEU A 38 0.46 9.24 17.96
CA LEU A 38 -0.81 9.66 17.34
C LEU A 38 -1.69 8.48 16.84
N LEU A 39 -1.11 7.28 16.77
CA LEU A 39 -1.64 6.02 16.27
C LEU A 39 -1.64 4.92 17.34
N ALA A 40 -1.59 5.24 18.63
CA ALA A 40 -1.61 4.22 19.68
C ALA A 40 -2.83 3.28 19.52
N PRO A 41 -2.64 1.95 19.44
CA PRO A 41 -3.69 1.00 19.04
C PRO A 41 -4.95 1.00 19.93
N LYS A 42 -4.86 1.57 21.15
CA LYS A 42 -5.92 1.53 22.17
C LYS A 42 -6.28 2.88 22.79
N GLY A 43 -5.93 3.99 22.13
CA GLY A 43 -6.28 5.34 22.60
C GLY A 43 -7.62 5.85 22.06
N ASP A 44 -8.13 6.95 22.63
CA ASP A 44 -9.32 7.71 22.19
C ASP A 44 -9.25 8.19 20.71
N HIS A 45 -8.15 7.92 20.03
CA HIS A 45 -7.83 8.35 18.67
C HIS A 45 -7.51 7.20 17.71
N ALA A 46 -7.73 5.93 18.10
CA ALA A 46 -7.48 4.76 17.25
C ALA A 46 -8.17 4.86 15.86
N TYR A 47 -9.38 5.42 15.79
CA TYR A 47 -10.09 5.68 14.52
C TYR A 47 -9.34 6.58 13.53
N ARG A 48 -8.34 7.35 14.01
CA ARG A 48 -7.50 8.18 13.15
C ARG A 48 -6.51 7.34 12.36
N ALA A 49 -6.03 6.24 12.91
CA ALA A 49 -5.14 5.31 12.21
C ALA A 49 -5.82 4.75 10.97
N SER A 50 -7.01 4.15 11.13
CA SER A 50 -7.78 3.60 10.01
C SER A 50 -8.10 4.66 8.96
N ARG A 51 -8.48 5.89 9.35
CA ARG A 51 -8.72 6.99 8.39
C ARG A 51 -7.46 7.45 7.67
N ILE A 52 -6.33 7.56 8.36
CA ILE A 52 -5.05 7.92 7.74
C ILE A 52 -4.60 6.79 6.82
N GLY A 53 -4.81 5.52 7.19
CA GLY A 53 -4.60 4.35 6.35
C GLY A 53 -5.43 4.40 5.06
N MET A 54 -6.71 4.73 5.15
CA MET A 54 -7.57 4.95 3.99
C MET A 54 -7.06 6.09 3.08
N ILE A 55 -6.63 7.23 3.65
CA ILE A 55 -6.06 8.33 2.87
C ILE A 55 -4.74 7.90 2.20
N THR A 56 -3.92 7.13 2.91
CA THR A 56 -2.66 6.57 2.41
C THR A 56 -2.92 5.62 1.24
N ALA A 57 -3.94 4.76 1.35
CA ALA A 57 -4.39 3.87 0.29
C ALA A 57 -4.91 4.64 -0.94
N GLU A 58 -5.66 5.74 -0.78
CA GLU A 58 -6.06 6.61 -1.91
C GLU A 58 -4.86 7.20 -2.65
N HIS A 59 -3.75 7.43 -1.95
CA HIS A 59 -2.55 8.05 -2.50
C HIS A 59 -1.39 7.05 -2.67
N ILE A 60 -1.70 5.75 -2.80
CA ILE A 60 -0.69 4.69 -2.80
C ILE A 60 0.38 4.87 -3.89
N ALA A 61 0.01 5.39 -5.06
CA ALA A 61 0.96 5.71 -6.13
C ALA A 61 2.03 6.72 -5.68
N ALA A 62 1.62 7.72 -4.91
CA ALA A 62 2.51 8.73 -4.34
C ALA A 62 3.38 8.17 -3.21
N VAL A 63 2.83 7.25 -2.42
CA VAL A 63 3.57 6.50 -1.39
C VAL A 63 4.67 5.67 -2.07
N HIS A 64 4.32 4.88 -3.09
CA HIS A 64 5.28 4.09 -3.86
C HIS A 64 6.41 4.96 -4.44
N ALA A 65 6.07 6.07 -5.09
CA ALA A 65 7.03 7.02 -5.65
C ALA A 65 7.89 7.77 -4.61
N SER A 66 7.54 7.72 -3.33
CA SER A 66 8.35 8.28 -2.25
C SER A 66 9.31 7.27 -1.62
N LEU A 67 9.11 5.97 -1.84
CA LEU A 67 9.94 4.90 -1.29
C LEU A 67 11.05 4.46 -2.23
N VAL A 68 10.78 4.56 -3.53
CA VAL A 68 11.59 4.00 -4.61
C VAL A 68 11.43 4.91 -5.83
N ASP A 69 12.53 5.15 -6.54
CA ASP A 69 12.48 5.78 -7.86
C ASP A 69 12.12 4.72 -8.91
N ASN A 70 10.91 4.84 -9.45
CA ASN A 70 10.42 4.01 -10.54
C ASN A 70 10.03 4.86 -11.76
N SER A 71 10.61 6.06 -11.90
CA SER A 71 10.34 7.00 -13.01
C SER A 71 10.65 6.44 -14.40
N GLU A 72 11.46 5.39 -14.47
CA GLU A 72 11.77 4.66 -15.70
C GLU A 72 10.62 3.74 -16.17
N ILE A 73 9.62 3.47 -15.31
CA ILE A 73 8.40 2.76 -15.70
C ILE A 73 7.45 3.77 -16.36
N PRO A 74 7.00 3.53 -17.60
CA PRO A 74 6.03 4.39 -18.26
C PRO A 74 4.77 4.62 -17.41
N HIS A 75 4.31 5.87 -17.38
CA HIS A 75 3.16 6.34 -16.59
C HIS A 75 3.31 6.21 -15.07
N SER A 76 4.51 5.93 -14.56
CA SER A 76 4.77 6.05 -13.11
C SER A 76 4.84 7.51 -12.70
N PRO A 77 4.28 7.89 -11.52
CA PRO A 77 4.60 9.16 -10.90
C PRO A 77 6.11 9.29 -10.71
N GLY A 78 6.69 10.46 -11.02
CA GLY A 78 8.09 10.74 -10.72
C GLY A 78 8.38 10.72 -9.21
N PRO A 79 9.67 10.60 -8.82
CA PRO A 79 10.06 10.48 -7.42
C PRO A 79 9.56 11.67 -6.60
N ARG A 80 9.08 11.39 -5.39
CA ARG A 80 8.61 12.41 -4.44
C ARG A 80 9.54 12.49 -3.24
N GLU A 81 10.52 13.38 -3.31
CA GLU A 81 11.46 13.65 -2.20
C GLU A 81 10.80 14.42 -1.03
N GLU A 82 9.64 15.05 -1.27
CA GLU A 82 9.00 15.97 -0.32
C GLU A 82 8.07 15.30 0.71
N LEU A 83 7.98 13.97 0.75
CA LEU A 83 7.20 13.26 1.78
C LEU A 83 8.10 12.86 2.96
N PRO A 84 8.18 13.67 4.03
CA PRO A 84 8.98 13.30 5.18
C PRO A 84 8.45 12.02 5.83
N ASN A 85 9.34 11.04 5.92
CA ASN A 85 9.21 9.83 6.73
C ASN A 85 8.04 8.88 6.37
N THR A 86 7.81 8.64 5.07
CA THR A 86 6.84 7.64 4.58
C THR A 86 7.03 6.27 5.24
N GLU A 87 8.27 5.82 5.44
CA GLU A 87 8.58 4.53 6.08
C GLU A 87 8.03 4.49 7.53
N GLN A 88 8.26 5.53 8.33
CA GLN A 88 7.71 5.63 9.68
C GLN A 88 6.19 5.69 9.69
N LEU A 89 5.58 6.42 8.75
CA LEU A 89 4.12 6.47 8.63
C LEU A 89 3.56 5.07 8.35
N LEU A 90 4.10 4.35 7.36
CA LEU A 90 3.66 3.00 7.02
C LEU A 90 3.83 2.03 8.18
N TYR A 91 4.96 2.10 8.88
CA TYR A 91 5.23 1.29 10.06
C TYR A 91 4.16 1.49 11.14
N GLN A 92 3.80 2.74 11.44
CA GLN A 92 2.79 3.02 12.46
C GLN A 92 1.36 2.68 12.00
N LEU A 93 1.04 2.82 10.71
CA LEU A 93 -0.27 2.46 10.18
C LEU A 93 -0.48 0.95 10.11
N ALA A 94 0.58 0.18 9.88
CA ALA A 94 0.54 -1.28 9.85
C ALA A 94 0.13 -1.93 11.18
N MET A 95 0.18 -1.17 12.29
CA MET A 95 -0.28 -1.61 13.62
C MET A 95 -1.81 -1.60 13.76
N ASP A 96 -2.54 -0.96 12.83
CA ASP A 96 -4.01 -0.94 12.77
C ASP A 96 -4.47 -1.84 11.61
N SER A 97 -5.26 -2.90 11.88
CA SER A 97 -5.62 -3.87 10.83
C SER A 97 -6.38 -3.26 9.67
N ASP A 98 -7.28 -2.31 9.93
CA ASP A 98 -8.07 -1.66 8.88
C ASP A 98 -7.19 -0.77 8.01
N ALA A 99 -6.28 -0.01 8.61
CA ALA A 99 -5.29 0.77 7.87
C ALA A 99 -4.36 -0.15 7.05
N SER A 100 -3.84 -1.21 7.68
CA SER A 100 -2.97 -2.20 7.06
C SER A 100 -3.66 -2.86 5.86
N ALA A 101 -4.86 -3.41 6.03
CA ALA A 101 -5.63 -4.03 4.97
C ALA A 101 -5.95 -3.05 3.82
N SER A 102 -6.25 -1.78 4.14
CA SER A 102 -6.48 -0.75 3.14
C SER A 102 -5.24 -0.48 2.28
N ILE A 103 -4.08 -0.33 2.93
CA ILE A 103 -2.80 -0.05 2.27
C ILE A 103 -2.35 -1.27 1.47
N ASP A 104 -2.45 -2.48 2.02
CA ASP A 104 -2.05 -3.74 1.36
C ASP A 104 -2.88 -3.96 0.08
N GLY A 105 -4.20 -3.74 0.14
CA GLY A 105 -5.07 -3.87 -1.03
C GLY A 105 -4.75 -2.85 -2.12
N ALA A 106 -4.57 -1.58 -1.74
CA ALA A 106 -4.18 -0.54 -2.69
C ALA A 106 -2.78 -0.78 -3.27
N SER A 107 -1.82 -1.22 -2.45
CA SER A 107 -0.44 -1.50 -2.87
C SER A 107 -0.37 -2.68 -3.83
N SER A 108 -1.14 -3.74 -3.56
CA SER A 108 -1.27 -4.89 -4.44
C SER A 108 -1.86 -4.50 -5.80
N ALA A 109 -2.96 -3.74 -5.82
CA ALA A 109 -3.55 -3.24 -7.07
C ALA A 109 -2.56 -2.38 -7.86
N TRP A 110 -1.91 -1.42 -7.21
CA TRP A 110 -0.95 -0.54 -7.89
C TRP A 110 0.25 -1.31 -8.43
N THR A 111 0.75 -2.32 -7.70
CA THR A 111 1.81 -3.21 -8.19
C THR A 111 1.39 -3.94 -9.45
N THR A 112 0.16 -4.45 -9.51
CA THR A 112 -0.40 -5.07 -10.72
C THR A 112 -0.41 -4.11 -11.91
N LEU A 113 -0.84 -2.86 -11.70
CA LEU A 113 -0.80 -1.82 -12.74
C LEU A 113 0.63 -1.58 -13.25
N MET A 114 1.62 -1.51 -12.35
CA MET A 114 3.02 -1.29 -12.72
C MET A 114 3.63 -2.49 -13.46
N VAL A 115 3.28 -3.73 -13.06
CA VAL A 115 3.71 -4.95 -13.75
C VAL A 115 3.14 -4.98 -15.17
N GLU A 116 1.87 -4.63 -15.35
CA GLU A 116 1.25 -4.53 -16.66
C GLU A 116 1.94 -3.47 -17.54
N ASN A 117 2.22 -2.29 -17.00
CA ASN A 117 2.96 -1.24 -17.71
C ASN A 117 4.36 -1.71 -18.12
N ALA A 118 5.07 -2.39 -17.22
CA ALA A 118 6.40 -2.94 -17.47
C ALA A 118 6.41 -4.00 -18.59
N LEU A 119 5.35 -4.80 -18.69
CA LEU A 119 5.21 -5.81 -19.74
C LEU A 119 4.74 -5.22 -21.07
N SER A 120 3.91 -4.18 -21.02
CA SER A 120 3.30 -3.54 -22.20
C SER A 120 4.25 -2.60 -22.95
N PHE A 121 5.23 -1.98 -22.27
CA PHE A 121 6.04 -0.91 -22.85
C PHE A 121 7.55 -1.06 -22.57
N GLY A 122 8.40 -0.70 -23.55
CA GLY A 122 9.81 -0.31 -23.34
C GLY A 122 10.89 -1.05 -24.16
N ASP A 123 12.06 -0.42 -24.26
CA ASP A 123 13.26 -0.88 -25.00
C ASP A 123 14.30 -1.64 -24.14
N GLU A 124 14.16 -1.65 -22.81
CA GLU A 124 14.98 -2.42 -21.86
C GLU A 124 14.59 -3.91 -21.80
N THR A 125 15.37 -4.74 -21.08
CA THR A 125 14.98 -6.13 -20.82
C THR A 125 13.74 -6.20 -19.93
N GLN A 126 12.82 -7.10 -20.26
CA GLN A 126 11.56 -7.30 -19.51
C GLN A 126 11.81 -7.58 -18.02
N GLU A 127 12.85 -8.34 -17.69
CA GLU A 127 13.26 -8.66 -16.31
C GLU A 127 13.61 -7.40 -15.49
N GLY A 128 14.36 -6.46 -16.06
CA GLY A 128 14.75 -5.23 -15.37
C GLY A 128 13.55 -4.33 -15.05
N ARG A 129 12.58 -4.27 -15.97
CA ARG A 129 11.33 -3.52 -15.75
C ARG A 129 10.43 -4.20 -14.73
N LEU A 130 10.27 -5.53 -14.79
CA LEU A 130 9.51 -6.28 -13.80
C LEU A 130 10.08 -6.08 -12.39
N ARG A 131 11.41 -6.14 -12.24
CA ARG A 131 12.08 -5.89 -10.96
C ARG A 131 11.71 -4.53 -10.37
N ARG A 132 11.79 -3.45 -11.18
CA ARG A 132 11.40 -2.09 -10.74
C ARG A 132 9.89 -1.98 -10.48
N ALA A 133 9.05 -2.70 -11.23
CA ALA A 133 7.60 -2.65 -11.08
C ALA A 133 7.13 -3.23 -9.74
N VAL A 134 7.75 -4.32 -9.30
CA VAL A 134 7.39 -5.00 -8.04
C VAL A 134 8.07 -4.39 -6.82
N GLU A 135 9.12 -3.59 -7.01
CA GLU A 135 9.94 -3.05 -5.93
C GLU A 135 9.14 -2.22 -4.91
N PRO A 136 8.37 -1.18 -5.29
CA PRO A 136 7.68 -0.34 -4.32
C PRO A 136 6.66 -1.11 -3.48
N GLY A 137 5.86 -1.98 -4.11
CA GLY A 137 4.89 -2.82 -3.42
C GLY A 137 5.56 -3.78 -2.43
N SER A 138 6.69 -4.37 -2.83
CA SER A 138 7.46 -5.28 -1.98
C SER A 138 8.10 -4.56 -0.79
N VAL A 139 8.62 -3.35 -0.98
CA VAL A 139 9.14 -2.51 0.11
C VAL A 139 8.03 -2.17 1.11
N VAL A 140 6.84 -1.77 0.64
CA VAL A 140 5.67 -1.52 1.50
C VAL A 140 5.32 -2.76 2.30
N ALA A 141 5.18 -3.92 1.65
CA ALA A 141 4.86 -5.19 2.30
C ALA A 141 5.90 -5.55 3.39
N GLY A 142 7.19 -5.34 3.11
CA GLY A 142 8.27 -5.61 4.06
C GLY A 142 8.23 -4.71 5.30
N ILE A 143 7.98 -3.40 5.12
CA ILE A 143 7.83 -2.45 6.25
C ILE A 143 6.63 -2.83 7.10
N MET A 144 5.50 -3.16 6.47
CA MET A 144 4.26 -3.50 7.17
C MET A 144 4.38 -4.83 7.91
N ALA A 145 5.03 -5.83 7.31
CA ALA A 145 5.28 -7.13 7.95
C ALA A 145 6.15 -6.98 9.20
N GLU A 146 7.21 -6.16 9.14
CA GLU A 146 8.05 -5.86 10.29
C GLU A 146 7.25 -5.22 11.42
N ALA A 147 6.44 -4.21 11.11
CA ALA A 147 5.58 -3.55 12.10
C ALA A 147 4.60 -4.54 12.74
N SER A 148 3.87 -5.34 11.94
CA SER A 148 2.91 -6.32 12.44
C SER A 148 3.58 -7.46 13.24
N SER A 149 4.82 -7.80 12.94
CA SER A 149 5.58 -8.81 13.69
C SER A 149 6.06 -8.29 15.06
N SER A 150 6.36 -6.99 15.17
CA SER A 150 6.90 -6.36 16.38
C SER A 150 5.85 -6.11 17.47
N GLU A 151 4.57 -5.99 17.10
CA GLU A 151 3.50 -5.63 18.02
C GLU A 151 2.92 -6.88 18.73
N THR A 152 2.47 -6.71 19.99
CA THR A 152 1.65 -7.71 20.70
C THR A 152 0.23 -7.87 20.09
N HIS A 153 -0.08 -7.18 18.99
CA HIS A 153 -1.30 -7.33 18.17
C HIS A 153 -1.01 -8.16 16.92
N ARG A 154 -0.82 -9.46 17.15
CA ARG A 154 -0.82 -10.49 16.12
C ARG A 154 -2.25 -10.64 15.61
N GLN A 155 -2.54 -10.06 14.46
CA GLN A 155 -3.84 -10.19 13.83
C GLN A 155 -3.71 -11.00 12.56
N GLU A 156 -4.30 -12.20 12.62
CA GLU A 156 -4.69 -12.91 11.41
C GLU A 156 -5.69 -12.03 10.65
N MET A 157 -5.56 -12.00 9.33
CA MET A 157 -6.45 -11.20 8.49
C MET A 157 -7.90 -11.68 8.67
N SER A 158 -8.73 -10.87 9.32
CA SER A 158 -10.12 -11.23 9.59
C SER A 158 -10.97 -11.13 8.32
N ALA A 159 -12.20 -11.67 8.36
CA ALA A 159 -13.15 -11.49 7.26
C ALA A 159 -13.46 -10.00 6.97
N HIS A 160 -13.40 -9.15 8.00
CA HIS A 160 -13.53 -7.70 7.85
C HIS A 160 -12.32 -7.11 7.11
N ASP A 161 -11.11 -7.44 7.56
CA ASP A 161 -9.87 -6.96 6.95
C ASP A 161 -9.79 -7.39 5.48
N LEU A 162 -10.19 -8.62 5.15
CA LEU A 162 -10.28 -9.09 3.78
C LEU A 162 -11.28 -8.26 2.94
N SER A 163 -12.45 -7.95 3.49
CA SER A 163 -13.41 -7.09 2.80
C SER A 163 -12.84 -5.68 2.57
N THR A 164 -12.09 -5.15 3.53
CA THR A 164 -11.42 -3.84 3.41
C THR A 164 -10.34 -3.88 2.34
N TRP A 165 -9.49 -4.91 2.36
CA TRP A 165 -8.48 -5.15 1.34
C TRP A 165 -9.12 -5.18 -0.05
N LYS A 166 -10.15 -6.01 -0.28
CA LYS A 166 -10.85 -6.13 -1.57
C LYS A 166 -11.37 -4.79 -2.06
N LYS A 167 -12.06 -4.05 -1.19
CA LYS A 167 -12.60 -2.72 -1.51
C LYS A 167 -11.50 -1.76 -1.98
N TRP A 168 -10.35 -1.76 -1.33
CA TRP A 168 -9.25 -0.86 -1.68
C TRP A 168 -8.49 -1.30 -2.93
N THR A 169 -8.38 -2.61 -3.15
CA THR A 169 -7.87 -3.16 -4.40
C THR A 169 -8.78 -2.74 -5.56
N GLU A 170 -10.10 -2.94 -5.47
CA GLU A 170 -11.09 -2.49 -6.47
C GLU A 170 -11.03 -0.99 -6.72
N ARG A 171 -11.01 -0.19 -5.64
CA ARG A 171 -10.98 1.26 -5.75
C ARG A 171 -9.72 1.77 -6.42
N THR A 172 -8.57 1.17 -6.12
CA THR A 172 -7.29 1.54 -6.72
C THR A 172 -7.25 1.16 -8.19
N PHE A 173 -7.78 0.01 -8.58
CA PHE A 173 -7.91 -0.34 -9.99
C PHE A 173 -8.82 0.65 -10.74
N ASN A 174 -9.96 1.04 -10.17
CA ASN A 174 -10.84 2.02 -10.80
C ASN A 174 -10.20 3.42 -10.92
N ALA A 175 -9.49 3.86 -9.88
CA ALA A 175 -8.78 5.14 -9.91
C ALA A 175 -7.58 5.10 -10.88
N GLY A 176 -6.85 3.98 -10.92
CA GLY A 176 -5.73 3.75 -11.83
C GLY A 176 -6.16 3.65 -13.29
N SER A 177 -7.30 2.99 -13.57
CA SER A 177 -7.86 2.96 -14.92
C SER A 177 -8.22 4.35 -15.42
N ASP A 178 -8.76 5.21 -14.56
CA ASP A 178 -9.05 6.61 -14.90
C ASP A 178 -7.78 7.40 -15.25
N PHE A 179 -6.66 7.14 -14.58
CA PHE A 179 -5.34 7.71 -14.93
C PHE A 179 -4.76 7.14 -16.23
N ALA A 180 -5.06 5.88 -16.55
CA ALA A 180 -4.56 5.17 -17.73
C ALA A 180 -5.43 5.32 -18.99
N THR A 181 -6.56 6.07 -18.90
CA THR A 181 -7.52 6.33 -19.99
C THR A 181 -6.95 6.99 -21.25
N GLN A 182 -5.67 7.34 -21.31
CA GLN A 182 -5.07 7.78 -22.57
C GLN A 182 -4.59 6.64 -23.47
N ASP A 183 -4.16 5.47 -22.96
CA ASP A 183 -3.61 4.41 -23.85
C ASP A 183 -3.66 2.96 -23.31
N ILE A 184 -4.15 2.68 -22.08
CA ILE A 184 -4.10 1.32 -21.51
C ILE A 184 -5.52 0.77 -21.31
N PRO A 185 -5.94 -0.25 -22.07
CA PRO A 185 -7.26 -0.86 -21.93
C PRO A 185 -7.30 -1.74 -20.67
N PHE A 186 -7.62 -1.16 -19.52
CA PHE A 186 -8.16 -1.93 -18.40
C PHE A 186 -9.60 -2.32 -18.74
N ALA A 187 -9.77 -3.45 -19.41
CA ALA A 187 -11.09 -4.06 -19.52
C ALA A 187 -11.50 -4.52 -18.11
N GLY A 188 -12.50 -3.87 -17.49
CA GLY A 188 -12.95 -4.12 -16.11
C GLY A 188 -13.31 -5.59 -15.75
N THR A 189 -13.37 -6.50 -16.72
CA THR A 189 -13.46 -7.95 -16.51
C THR A 189 -12.16 -8.61 -16.05
N ALA A 190 -10.99 -8.08 -16.41
CA ALA A 190 -9.70 -8.60 -15.94
C ALA A 190 -9.53 -8.30 -14.45
N THR A 191 -9.82 -7.08 -14.02
CA THR A 191 -9.75 -6.64 -12.62
C THR A 191 -10.50 -7.55 -11.64
N ALA A 192 -11.76 -7.91 -11.95
CA ALA A 192 -12.56 -8.80 -11.10
C ALA A 192 -11.97 -10.22 -11.02
N LYS A 193 -11.42 -10.73 -12.13
CA LYS A 193 -10.76 -12.05 -12.17
C LYS A 193 -9.45 -12.05 -11.37
N ILE A 194 -8.67 -10.98 -11.44
CA ILE A 194 -7.43 -10.80 -10.67
C ILE A 194 -7.73 -10.79 -9.18
N LEU A 195 -8.76 -10.05 -8.76
CA LEU A 195 -9.22 -10.00 -7.38
C LEU A 195 -9.65 -11.37 -6.85
N ASP A 196 -10.43 -12.10 -7.64
CA ASP A 196 -10.89 -13.44 -7.27
C ASP A 196 -9.76 -14.47 -7.23
N GLU A 197 -8.79 -14.39 -8.16
CA GLU A 197 -7.65 -15.31 -8.22
C GLU A 197 -6.58 -15.03 -7.16
N ILE A 198 -6.29 -13.75 -6.86
CA ILE A 198 -5.49 -13.37 -5.70
C ILE A 198 -6.19 -13.86 -4.44
N ASN A 199 -7.50 -13.64 -4.30
CA ASN A 199 -8.22 -14.05 -3.10
C ASN A 199 -8.39 -15.58 -2.95
N ALA A 200 -8.55 -16.35 -4.02
CA ALA A 200 -8.76 -17.80 -3.92
C ALA A 200 -7.44 -18.57 -3.77
N GLY A 201 -6.40 -18.19 -4.53
CA GLY A 201 -5.10 -18.88 -4.49
C GLY A 201 -4.31 -18.55 -3.23
N LEU A 202 -4.24 -17.26 -2.88
CA LEU A 202 -3.41 -16.79 -1.77
C LEU A 202 -3.85 -17.40 -0.43
N TYR A 203 -5.15 -17.57 -0.20
CA TYR A 203 -5.65 -18.10 1.07
C TYR A 203 -5.57 -19.62 1.19
N ALA A 204 -5.81 -20.36 0.10
CA ALA A 204 -5.68 -21.81 0.12
C ALA A 204 -4.21 -22.24 0.31
N ASP A 205 -3.29 -21.58 -0.40
CA ASP A 205 -1.87 -21.87 -0.32
C ASP A 205 -1.28 -21.44 1.04
N LEU A 206 -1.73 -20.29 1.58
CA LEU A 206 -1.35 -19.86 2.93
C LEU A 206 -1.89 -20.78 4.02
N GLU A 207 -3.12 -21.31 3.92
CA GLU A 207 -3.62 -22.29 4.92
C GLU A 207 -2.77 -23.57 4.95
N GLU A 208 -2.35 -24.08 3.80
CA GLU A 208 -1.51 -25.27 3.72
C GLU A 208 -0.09 -25.02 4.25
N GLU A 209 0.51 -23.88 3.93
CA GLU A 209 1.86 -23.53 4.38
C GLU A 209 1.91 -23.09 5.85
N ARG A 210 0.86 -22.45 6.34
CA ARG A 210 0.68 -22.11 7.76
C ARG A 210 0.67 -23.32 8.66
N ALA A 211 0.16 -24.46 8.17
CA ALA A 211 0.25 -25.73 8.88
C ALA A 211 1.70 -26.28 8.97
N ARG A 212 2.63 -25.78 8.13
CA ARG A 212 4.04 -26.19 8.08
C ARG A 212 5.00 -25.22 8.79
N ALA A 213 4.61 -23.96 9.00
CA ALA A 213 5.45 -22.93 9.62
C ALA A 213 5.67 -23.14 11.14
N ALA A 214 6.82 -22.67 11.65
CA ALA A 214 7.38 -23.00 12.96
C ALA A 214 6.53 -22.57 14.18
N LYS A 215 6.88 -23.09 15.38
CA LYS A 215 6.27 -22.74 16.68
C LYS A 215 6.46 -21.27 17.12
N ASP A 216 7.27 -20.50 16.40
CA ASP A 216 7.50 -19.09 16.66
C ASP A 216 6.58 -18.24 15.78
N GLU A 217 5.74 -17.46 16.46
CA GLU A 217 4.66 -16.69 15.86
C GLU A 217 5.16 -15.48 15.06
N GLU A 218 6.27 -14.87 15.49
CA GLU A 218 6.89 -13.75 14.77
C GLU A 218 7.45 -14.22 13.42
N VAL A 219 8.16 -15.36 13.45
CA VAL A 219 8.69 -16.02 12.25
C VAL A 219 7.55 -16.43 11.31
N ARG A 220 6.41 -16.88 11.86
CA ARG A 220 5.22 -17.23 11.08
C ARG A 220 4.62 -16.03 10.35
N VAL A 221 4.36 -14.92 11.06
CA VAL A 221 3.80 -13.69 10.46
C VAL A 221 4.70 -13.19 9.32
N MET A 222 6.02 -13.20 9.54
CA MET A 222 6.99 -12.80 8.52
C MET A 222 7.00 -13.71 7.31
N TYR A 223 6.94 -15.03 7.52
CA TYR A 223 6.87 -16.01 6.45
C TYR A 223 5.57 -15.87 5.65
N GLU A 224 4.42 -15.74 6.33
CA GLU A 224 3.12 -15.56 5.68
C GLU A 224 3.07 -14.28 4.83
N ALA A 225 3.70 -13.20 5.29
CA ALA A 225 3.78 -11.95 4.54
C ALA A 225 4.68 -12.07 3.30
N ASP A 226 5.81 -12.77 3.39
CA ASP A 226 6.71 -13.02 2.25
C ASP A 226 6.03 -13.86 1.16
N VAL A 227 5.39 -14.98 1.57
CA VAL A 227 4.63 -15.86 0.66
C VAL A 227 3.47 -15.10 0.01
N ARG A 228 2.74 -14.28 0.78
CA ARG A 228 1.68 -13.43 0.24
C ARG A 228 2.22 -12.49 -0.83
N GLN A 229 3.35 -11.85 -0.56
CA GLN A 229 3.93 -10.89 -1.50
C GLN A 229 4.34 -11.57 -2.82
N GLU A 230 4.94 -12.75 -2.75
CA GLU A 230 5.26 -13.54 -3.95
C GLU A 230 4.03 -13.92 -4.75
N ALA A 231 3.00 -14.41 -4.09
CA ALA A 231 1.77 -14.81 -4.74
C ALA A 231 1.05 -13.61 -5.37
N THR A 232 1.05 -12.44 -4.72
CA THR A 232 0.56 -11.19 -5.32
C THR A 232 1.31 -10.84 -6.60
N VAL A 233 2.64 -10.94 -6.62
CA VAL A 233 3.47 -10.66 -7.80
C VAL A 233 3.22 -11.66 -8.93
N GLU A 234 3.12 -12.95 -8.60
CA GLU A 234 2.83 -13.98 -9.60
C GLU A 234 1.46 -13.74 -10.25
N LYS A 235 0.44 -13.45 -9.45
CA LYS A 235 -0.90 -13.14 -9.95
C LYS A 235 -0.94 -11.84 -10.74
N ALA A 236 -0.17 -10.84 -10.35
CA ALA A 236 -0.01 -9.61 -11.13
C ALA A 236 0.57 -9.86 -12.53
N ILE A 237 1.50 -10.83 -12.66
CA ILE A 237 2.04 -11.22 -13.96
C ILE A 237 0.99 -11.98 -14.78
N ASP A 238 0.31 -12.97 -14.18
CA ASP A 238 -0.75 -13.72 -14.87
C ASP A 238 -1.84 -12.78 -15.39
N ALA A 239 -2.24 -11.82 -14.56
CA ALA A 239 -3.15 -10.74 -14.87
C ALA A 239 -2.71 -9.93 -16.10
N ALA A 240 -1.49 -9.40 -16.05
CA ALA A 240 -0.94 -8.56 -17.10
C ALA A 240 -0.81 -9.33 -18.42
N LEU A 241 -0.30 -10.57 -18.39
CA LEU A 241 -0.19 -11.41 -19.58
C LEU A 241 -1.56 -11.72 -20.19
N GLN A 242 -2.55 -12.02 -19.35
CA GLN A 242 -3.93 -12.24 -19.77
C GLN A 242 -4.55 -10.98 -20.39
N ASN A 243 -4.21 -9.78 -19.90
CA ASN A 243 -4.71 -8.52 -20.48
C ASN A 243 -4.02 -8.19 -21.81
N ILE A 244 -2.70 -8.36 -21.89
CA ILE A 244 -1.89 -8.04 -23.08
C ILE A 244 -2.16 -9.02 -24.22
N TYR A 245 -2.18 -10.33 -23.94
CA TYR A 245 -2.20 -11.38 -24.96
C TYR A 245 -3.53 -12.15 -25.05
N GLY A 246 -4.48 -11.90 -24.14
CA GLY A 246 -5.70 -12.68 -24.07
C GLY A 246 -5.40 -14.15 -23.74
N SER A 247 -6.03 -15.09 -24.45
CA SER A 247 -5.83 -16.53 -24.21
C SER A 247 -4.60 -17.14 -24.90
N ALA A 248 -3.82 -16.36 -25.63
CA ALA A 248 -2.74 -16.85 -26.49
C ALA A 248 -1.43 -16.10 -26.20
N VAL A 249 -0.81 -16.43 -25.06
CA VAL A 249 0.55 -15.97 -24.73
C VAL A 249 1.53 -16.55 -25.77
N PRO A 250 2.44 -15.74 -26.35
CA PRO A 250 3.40 -16.24 -27.34
C PRO A 250 4.32 -17.32 -26.78
N ASP A 251 4.53 -18.42 -27.52
CA ASP A 251 5.45 -19.51 -27.13
C ASP A 251 6.90 -19.05 -26.93
N SER A 252 7.27 -17.92 -27.54
CA SER A 252 8.59 -17.30 -27.37
C SER A 252 8.77 -16.61 -26.02
N LEU A 253 7.68 -16.41 -25.25
CA LEU A 253 7.72 -15.78 -23.94
C LEU A 253 7.88 -16.84 -22.86
N ASP A 254 9.02 -16.84 -22.19
CA ASP A 254 9.23 -17.74 -21.04
C ASP A 254 8.56 -17.17 -19.78
N VAL A 255 7.26 -17.48 -19.64
CA VAL A 255 6.43 -17.07 -18.50
C VAL A 255 7.01 -17.55 -17.18
N THR A 256 7.64 -18.73 -17.16
CA THR A 256 8.22 -19.29 -15.93
C THR A 256 9.39 -18.43 -15.47
N THR A 257 10.31 -18.11 -16.39
CA THR A 257 11.48 -17.27 -16.08
C THR A 257 11.06 -15.85 -15.66
N LEU A 258 10.03 -15.28 -16.28
CA LEU A 258 9.49 -13.97 -15.89
C LEU A 258 8.95 -13.98 -14.45
N LYS A 259 8.13 -15.00 -14.11
CA LYS A 259 7.57 -15.16 -12.77
C LYS A 259 8.65 -15.34 -11.71
N GLU A 260 9.61 -16.23 -11.96
CA GLU A 260 10.70 -16.49 -11.02
C GLU A 260 11.59 -15.25 -10.81
N SER A 261 11.92 -14.53 -11.89
CA SER A 261 12.71 -13.30 -11.79
C SER A 261 11.99 -12.21 -10.99
N ALA A 262 10.69 -12.05 -11.20
CA ALA A 262 9.88 -11.08 -10.46
C ALA A 262 9.70 -11.46 -8.99
N LYS A 263 9.53 -12.76 -8.68
CA LYS A 263 9.48 -13.27 -7.30
C LYS A 263 10.81 -13.07 -6.58
N GLU A 264 11.94 -13.36 -7.24
CA GLU A 264 13.27 -13.13 -6.67
C GLU A 264 13.49 -11.64 -6.36
N ALA A 265 13.12 -10.76 -7.29
CA ALA A 265 13.08 -9.33 -7.07
C ALA A 265 12.21 -8.95 -5.86
N ALA A 266 10.98 -9.45 -5.83
CA ALA A 266 10.02 -9.15 -4.76
C ALA A 266 10.56 -9.54 -3.39
N ARG A 267 11.14 -10.75 -3.24
CA ARG A 267 11.81 -11.20 -2.01
C ARG A 267 12.94 -10.29 -1.58
N ALA A 268 13.79 -9.88 -2.52
CA ALA A 268 14.91 -8.99 -2.24
C ALA A 268 14.43 -7.62 -1.74
N HIS A 269 13.44 -7.04 -2.40
CA HIS A 269 12.86 -5.74 -2.03
C HIS A 269 12.02 -5.81 -0.75
N PHE A 270 11.31 -6.91 -0.51
CA PHE A 270 10.61 -7.21 0.75
C PHE A 270 11.59 -7.25 1.92
N THR A 271 12.72 -7.96 1.76
CA THR A 271 13.80 -7.95 2.75
C THR A 271 14.36 -6.55 2.98
N GLY A 272 14.53 -5.76 1.92
CA GLY A 272 14.92 -4.34 2.02
C GLY A 272 13.91 -3.49 2.80
N GLY A 273 12.61 -3.71 2.57
CA GLY A 273 11.50 -3.10 3.32
C GLY A 273 11.54 -3.44 4.81
N ARG A 274 11.76 -4.71 5.14
CA ARG A 274 11.91 -5.16 6.54
C ARG A 274 13.05 -4.44 7.24
N VAL A 275 14.22 -4.37 6.61
CA VAL A 275 15.39 -3.66 7.17
C VAL A 275 15.10 -2.17 7.40
N ARG A 276 14.28 -1.54 6.56
CA ARG A 276 13.79 -0.16 6.80
C ARG A 276 12.87 -0.11 8.02
N GLY A 277 11.93 -1.05 8.12
CA GLY A 277 11.06 -1.23 9.29
C GLY A 277 11.83 -1.35 10.61
N MET A 278 12.86 -2.22 10.65
CA MET A 278 13.67 -2.47 11.84
C MET A 278 14.39 -1.21 12.36
N LYS A 279 14.74 -0.27 11.48
CA LYS A 279 15.42 0.98 11.88
C LYS A 279 14.50 1.99 12.55
N ILE A 280 13.19 1.77 12.50
CA ILE A 280 12.17 2.66 13.08
C ILE A 280 11.90 2.32 14.55
N GLN A 281 12.18 1.07 14.97
CA GLN A 281 12.14 0.61 16.37
C GLN A 281 13.23 1.29 17.20
#